data_AF-A0AA97CPF3-F1
#
_entry.id   AF-A0AA97CPF3-F1
#
_cell.length_a   1.000
_cell.length_b   1.000
_cell.length_c   1.000
_cell.angle_alpha   90.00
_cell.angle_beta   90.00
_cell.angle_gamma   90.00
#
_symmetry.space_group_name_H-M   'P 1'
#
loop_
_entity.id
_entity.type
_entity.pdbx_description
1 polymer ?
#
loop_
_entity_poly.entity_id
_entity_poly.type
_entity_poly.pdbx_seq_one_letter_code
_entity_poly.pdbx_strand_id
1 'polypeptide(L)'
;MARSQGWAPPLAWGPWVNLHTHVGNSAYTVSFDAVSSLQSTFDAEIQYVTNSGDRTVRTMGPGSYRINGNNGAGQDRIRFKSHSVGLTIEVRY
;
A
#
# COMPACT_ATOMS: atom_id res chain seq x y z
N MET A 1 13.10 1.55 8.83
CA MET A 1 12.16 1.63 7.69
C MET A 1 12.19 0.27 7.02
N ALA A 2 11.08 -0.45 7.07
CA ALA A 2 10.90 -1.72 6.39
C ALA A 2 10.65 -1.47 4.89
N ARG A 3 10.93 -2.49 4.08
CA ARG A 3 10.65 -2.45 2.64
C ARG A 3 10.01 -3.75 2.20
N SER A 4 9.07 -3.64 1.27
CA SER A 4 8.38 -4.75 0.63
C SER A 4 8.23 -4.48 -0.86
N GLN A 5 7.94 -5.51 -1.64
CA GLN A 5 7.68 -5.38 -3.07
C GLN A 5 6.27 -5.87 -3.38
N GLY A 6 5.56 -5.10 -4.20
CA GLY A 6 4.25 -5.44 -4.73
C GLY A 6 4.27 -5.56 -6.24
N TRP A 7 3.36 -6.36 -6.77
CA TRP A 7 3.12 -6.44 -8.21
C TRP A 7 1.81 -5.72 -8.55
N ALA A 8 1.86 -4.84 -9.53
CA ALA A 8 0.72 -4.13 -10.08
C ALA A 8 0.43 -4.68 -11.49
N PRO A 9 -0.51 -5.64 -11.64
CA PRO A 9 -0.92 -6.10 -12.95
C PRO A 9 -1.56 -4.97 -13.76
N PRO A 10 -1.51 -5.06 -15.10
CA PRO A 10 -2.23 -4.12 -15.96
C PRO A 10 -3.74 -4.32 -15.80
N LEU A 11 -4.46 -3.24 -15.51
CA LEU A 11 -5.93 -3.17 -15.44
C LEU A 11 -6.60 -4.05 -14.37
N ALA A 12 -5.84 -4.75 -13.52
CA ALA A 12 -6.34 -5.59 -12.44
C ALA A 12 -5.62 -5.32 -11.11
N TRP A 13 -6.28 -5.66 -10.00
CA TRP A 13 -5.65 -5.59 -8.68
C TRP A 13 -4.71 -6.76 -8.46
N GLY A 14 -3.48 -6.43 -8.07
CA GLY A 14 -2.48 -7.39 -7.66
C GLY A 14 -2.76 -8.00 -6.28
N PRO A 15 -1.89 -8.92 -5.83
CA PRO A 15 -1.96 -9.50 -4.51
C PRO A 15 -1.74 -8.45 -3.43
N TRP A 16 -2.24 -8.73 -2.23
CA TRP A 16 -1.96 -7.94 -1.05
C TRP A 16 -0.51 -8.12 -0.61
N VAL A 17 0.14 -7.01 -0.32
CA VAL A 17 1.45 -6.91 0.32
C VAL A 17 1.23 -6.53 1.77
N ASN A 18 1.74 -7.36 2.67
CA ASN A 18 1.65 -7.09 4.10
C ASN A 18 2.59 -5.94 4.47
N LEU A 19 2.06 -5.01 5.25
CA LEU A 19 2.77 -3.84 5.77
C LEU A 19 3.19 -4.12 7.22
N HIS A 20 2.72 -3.30 8.15
CA HIS A 20 3.07 -3.35 9.55
C HIS A 20 1.99 -4.09 10.37
N THR A 21 2.43 -4.95 11.28
CA THR A 21 1.57 -5.56 12.29
C THR A 21 1.68 -4.74 13.57
N HIS A 22 0.55 -4.32 14.13
CA HIS A 22 0.51 -3.46 15.30
C HIS A 22 -0.62 -3.83 16.26
N VAL A 23 -0.51 -3.37 17.50
CA VAL A 23 -1.54 -3.43 18.54
C VAL A 23 -1.61 -2.07 19.22
N GLY A 24 -2.80 -1.47 19.24
CA GLY A 24 -2.99 -0.11 19.76
C GLY A 24 -2.61 0.96 18.73
N ASN A 25 -2.41 2.19 19.18
CA ASN A 25 -2.21 3.32 18.27
C ASN A 25 -0.85 3.27 17.57
N SER A 26 -0.88 3.22 16.24
CA SER A 26 0.30 3.38 15.39
C SER A 26 0.08 4.55 14.43
N ALA A 27 1.17 5.03 13.81
CA ALA A 27 1.11 6.03 12.75
C ALA A 27 2.43 5.99 11.99
N TYR A 28 2.35 5.77 10.69
CA TYR A 28 3.52 5.69 9.83
C TYR A 28 3.17 6.09 8.40
N THR A 29 4.20 6.42 7.61
CA THR A 29 4.04 6.83 6.22
C THR A 29 4.42 5.66 5.33
N VAL A 30 3.53 5.28 4.42
CA VAL A 30 3.80 4.29 3.38
C VAL A 30 4.13 5.05 2.10
N SER A 31 5.35 4.86 1.60
CA SER A 31 5.77 5.37 0.29
C SER A 31 5.77 4.23 -0.72
N PHE A 32 5.26 4.47 -1.92
CA PHE A 32 5.20 3.49 -2.99
C PHE A 32 5.70 4.11 -4.30
N ASP A 33 6.65 3.45 -4.93
CA ASP A 33 7.32 3.91 -6.15
C ASP A 33 7.51 2.76 -7.14
N ALA A 34 7.44 3.05 -8.44
CA ALA A 34 7.63 2.02 -9.46
C ALA A 34 9.12 1.75 -9.67
N VAL A 35 9.55 0.51 -9.44
CA VAL A 35 10.94 0.07 -9.68
C VAL A 35 11.27 0.02 -11.17
N SER A 36 10.24 -0.09 -12.02
CA SER A 36 10.40 -0.18 -13.47
C SER A 36 10.75 1.18 -14.09
N SER A 37 11.60 1.17 -15.11
CA SER A 37 11.90 2.35 -15.95
C SER A 37 10.71 2.85 -16.76
N LEU A 38 9.62 2.06 -16.81
CA LEU A 38 8.37 2.44 -17.44
C LEU A 38 7.60 3.38 -16.51
N GLN A 39 7.58 4.67 -16.85
CA GLN A 39 6.74 5.66 -16.19
C GLN A 39 5.27 5.35 -16.49
N SER A 40 4.59 4.67 -15.58
CA SER A 40 3.15 4.47 -15.64
C SER A 40 2.54 4.72 -14.27
N THR A 41 1.36 5.35 -14.27
CA THR A 41 0.60 5.59 -13.06
C THR A 41 -0.10 4.31 -12.63
N PHE A 42 -0.30 4.17 -11.33
CA PHE A 42 -0.97 3.02 -10.74
C PHE A 42 -1.86 3.45 -9.58
N ASP A 43 -2.95 2.74 -9.37
CA ASP A 43 -3.74 2.86 -8.16
C ASP A 43 -3.09 2.05 -7.03
N ALA A 44 -3.15 2.59 -5.82
CA ALA A 44 -2.77 1.93 -4.58
C ALA A 44 -3.98 1.87 -3.63
N GLU A 45 -4.29 0.68 -3.13
CA GLU A 45 -5.33 0.48 -2.12
C GLU A 45 -4.68 -0.01 -0.84
N ILE A 46 -4.84 0.76 0.24
CA ILE A 46 -4.28 0.50 1.56
C ILE A 46 -5.43 0.11 2.47
N GLN A 47 -5.29 -1.02 3.16
CA GLN A 47 -6.19 -1.42 4.22
C GLN A 47 -5.44 -1.50 5.54
N TYR A 48 -5.94 -0.81 6.56
CA TYR A 48 -5.35 -0.80 7.89
C TYR A 48 -6.40 -1.01 8.97
N VAL A 49 -5.98 -1.63 10.07
CA VAL A 49 -6.88 -2.03 11.15
C VAL A 49 -7.10 -0.89 12.12
N THR A 50 -8.37 -0.62 12.45
CA THR A 50 -8.77 0.37 13.46
C THR A 50 -9.62 -0.29 14.54
N ASN A 51 -9.85 0.38 15.66
CA ASN A 51 -10.76 -0.12 16.70
C ASN A 51 -12.21 -0.31 16.23
N SER A 52 -12.60 0.31 15.12
CA SER A 52 -13.94 0.16 14.52
C SER A 52 -13.98 -0.87 13.38
N GLY A 53 -12.86 -1.57 13.12
CA GLY A 53 -12.70 -2.51 12.02
C GLY A 53 -11.69 -2.04 10.97
N ASP A 54 -11.66 -2.73 9.83
CA ASP A 54 -10.72 -2.45 8.74
C ASP A 54 -11.12 -1.19 7.98
N ARG A 55 -10.18 -0.25 7.86
CA ARG A 55 -10.34 0.95 7.05
C ARG A 55 -9.58 0.80 5.75
N THR A 56 -10.25 1.09 4.63
CA THR A 56 -9.65 1.02 3.29
C THR A 56 -9.57 2.42 2.69
N VAL A 57 -8.42 2.75 2.11
CA VAL A 57 -8.16 4.01 1.41
C VAL A 57 -7.58 3.71 0.05
N ARG A 58 -8.00 4.48 -0.96
CA ARG A 58 -7.44 4.44 -2.31
C ARG A 58 -6.71 5.73 -2.60
N THR A 59 -5.58 5.60 -3.26
CA THR A 59 -4.75 6.71 -3.72
C THR A 59 -4.06 6.30 -5.03
N MET A 60 -3.36 7.24 -5.67
CA MET A 60 -2.66 7.01 -6.93
C MET A 60 -1.16 7.22 -6.70
N GLY A 61 -0.35 6.40 -7.35
CA GLY A 61 1.11 6.43 -7.28
C GLY A 61 1.80 6.74 -8.62
N PRO A 62 3.11 7.02 -8.58
CA PRO A 62 3.99 7.00 -7.40
C PRO A 62 3.71 8.10 -6.37
N GLY A 63 3.92 7.82 -5.08
CA GLY A 63 3.59 8.76 -4.01
C GLY A 63 3.77 8.20 -2.59
N SER A 64 3.17 8.89 -1.62
CA SER A 64 3.17 8.45 -0.23
C SER A 64 1.85 8.77 0.47
N TYR A 65 1.45 7.89 1.38
CA TYR A 65 0.25 8.06 2.19
C TYR A 65 0.59 7.87 3.68
N ARG A 66 0.19 8.83 4.51
CA ARG A 66 0.34 8.73 5.96
C ARG A 66 -0.85 7.99 6.55
N ILE A 67 -0.61 6.78 7.06
CA ILE A 67 -1.58 6.05 7.87
C ILE A 67 -1.63 6.71 9.25
N ASN A 68 -2.84 7.11 9.64
CA ASN A 68 -3.14 7.68 10.94
C ASN A 68 -4.45 7.07 11.45
N GLY A 69 -4.53 6.82 12.75
CA GLY A 69 -5.70 6.23 13.39
C GLY A 69 -5.80 4.71 13.24
N ASN A 70 -4.71 4.02 12.87
CA ASN A 70 -4.64 2.57 13.04
C ASN A 70 -4.39 2.26 14.52
N ASN A 71 -5.50 2.24 15.27
CA ASN A 71 -5.53 2.03 16.71
C ASN A 71 -6.09 0.65 17.10
N GLY A 72 -6.25 -0.24 16.13
CA GLY A 72 -6.74 -1.60 16.33
C GLY A 72 -5.62 -2.59 16.63
N ALA A 73 -5.90 -3.87 16.40
CA ALA A 73 -4.93 -4.95 16.51
C ALA A 73 -5.01 -5.82 15.25
N GLY A 74 -3.92 -5.87 14.49
CA GLY A 74 -3.87 -6.65 13.26
C GLY A 74 -2.74 -6.25 12.31
N GLN A 75 -2.87 -6.66 11.05
CA GLN A 75 -1.87 -6.45 10.01
C GLN A 75 -2.42 -5.54 8.93
N ASP A 76 -1.71 -4.45 8.69
CA ASP A 76 -2.00 -3.54 7.58
C ASP A 76 -1.50 -4.16 6.27
N ARG A 77 -2.14 -3.81 5.16
CA ARG A 77 -1.80 -4.33 3.84
C ARG A 77 -2.05 -3.31 2.72
N ILE A 78 -1.33 -3.46 1.62
CA ILE A 78 -1.45 -2.62 0.42
C ILE A 78 -1.50 -3.49 -0.83
N ARG A 79 -2.28 -3.09 -1.83
CA ARG A 79 -2.25 -3.72 -3.16
C ARG A 79 -2.24 -2.66 -4.25
N PHE A 80 -1.83 -3.04 -5.44
CA PHE A 80 -1.62 -2.12 -6.54
C PHE A 80 -2.33 -2.58 -7.81
N LYS A 81 -2.70 -1.62 -8.65
CA LYS A 81 -3.25 -1.85 -9.99
C LYS A 81 -2.61 -0.88 -10.95
N SER A 82 -1.99 -1.38 -12.01
CA SER A 82 -1.40 -0.51 -13.03
C SER A 82 -2.43 -0.11 -14.09
N HIS A 83 -2.30 1.08 -14.65
CA HIS A 83 -3.20 1.55 -15.70
C HIS A 83 -2.84 1.07 -17.11
N SER A 84 -1.60 0.62 -17.33
CA SER A 84 -1.15 0.26 -18.69
C SER A 84 -0.35 -1.04 -18.77
N VAL A 85 0.70 -1.19 -17.96
CA VAL A 85 1.67 -2.30 -18.05
C VAL A 85 1.92 -2.92 -16.69
N GLY A 86 2.37 -4.17 -16.63
CA GLY A 86 2.78 -4.77 -15.35
C GLY A 86 3.93 -3.98 -14.72
N LEU A 87 3.76 -3.52 -13.48
CA LEU A 87 4.79 -2.80 -12.74
C LEU A 87 5.18 -3.55 -11.46
N THR A 88 6.45 -3.45 -11.10
CA THR A 88 6.92 -3.82 -9.76
C THR A 88 6.99 -2.55 -8.94
N ILE A 89 6.29 -2.54 -7.80
CA ILE A 89 6.20 -1.38 -6.91
C ILE A 89 7.03 -1.68 -5.66
N GLU A 90 7.97 -0.80 -5.36
CA GLU A 90 8.68 -0.81 -4.09
C GLU A 90 7.87 -0.03 -3.05
N VAL A 91 7.67 -0.65 -1.90
CA VAL A 91 6.90 -0.09 -0.79
C VAL A 91 7.82 0.08 0.41
N ARG A 92 7.85 1.27 1.01
CA ARG A 92 8.64 1.61 2.19
C ARG A 92 7.73 2.11 3.31
N TYR A 93 7.92 1.60 4.53
CA TYR A 93 7.07 1.91 5.68
C TYR A 93 7.77 1.72 7.03
#